data_AF-A0A2U1LRC5-F1
#
_entry.id   AF-A0A2U1LRC5-F1
#
_cell.length_a   1.000
_cell.length_b   1.000
_cell.length_c   1.000
_cell.angle_alpha   90.00
_cell.angle_beta   90.00
_cell.angle_gamma   90.00
#
_symmetry.space_group_name_H-M   'P 1'
#
loop_
_entity.id
_entity.type
_entity.pdbx_description
1 polymer ?
#
loop_
_entity_poly.entity_id
_entity_poly.type
_entity_poly.pdbx_seq_one_letter_code
_entity_poly.pdbx_strand_id
1 'polypeptide(L)'
;MDPVRSFSSAKEEKPQLGWFEWLKGWYHLVLETFFEKYWSRHLPNPLPLPPLDGITSIVTGSTSGIGLEIARQLAEAGAHVVMAMDPVRSFSSAKEEKPQLGWFGWLKGWYHLVLETFFEKYWSRHLPNPLPLPPLDGITSIVTGSTSGIGLEIAKQLAEAGAHVVMAVIDTNLAYKLVQKWQAKLRNTSSTKILNIDVMELNLSSLESIARFADTWNSKNKPLNILINNAGIFSMGKPQTFSTDGYEMHMHVNFLAPSLLSLLLLPSLKTGSPSRIVNVNSLMHAIGFVDTRDLNFDKVFVQMWQRDLPRIIQIAFQVAPFLYTAQEGSRSILYAAVYNEIWQYCDKLKAEEWPICPYVACNCKTMIRSKEAQNLEVSRFVWKTTLDTIGFPNDAVDLLLSGKKIQWQ
;
A
#
# COMPACT_ATOMS: atom_id res chain seq x y z
N MET A 1 -51.20 32.16 -20.08
CA MET A 1 -49.98 32.37 -20.88
C MET A 1 -48.95 32.86 -19.87
N ASP A 2 -47.97 32.10 -19.39
CA ASP A 2 -47.28 30.92 -19.94
C ASP A 2 -47.00 29.86 -18.85
N PRO A 3 -46.83 28.57 -19.22
CA PRO A 3 -46.69 27.48 -18.27
C PRO A 3 -45.22 27.15 -17.95
N VAL A 4 -45.02 26.80 -16.68
CA VAL A 4 -43.85 26.10 -16.14
C VAL A 4 -43.59 24.82 -16.94
N ARG A 5 -42.37 24.65 -17.49
CA ARG A 5 -41.89 23.36 -18.02
C ARG A 5 -40.81 22.78 -17.10
N SER A 6 -41.13 21.61 -16.58
CA SER A 6 -40.21 20.67 -15.93
C SER A 6 -39.16 20.17 -16.92
N PHE A 7 -37.90 20.17 -16.51
CA PHE A 7 -36.86 19.40 -17.18
C PHE A 7 -36.77 18.02 -16.53
N SER A 8 -37.33 17.02 -17.19
CA SER A 8 -37.07 15.61 -16.90
C SER A 8 -35.64 15.27 -17.31
N SER A 9 -34.88 14.59 -16.44
CA SER A 9 -33.56 14.07 -16.80
C SER A 9 -33.69 13.04 -17.93
N ALA A 10 -33.21 13.38 -19.13
CA ALA A 10 -32.91 12.37 -20.13
C ALA A 10 -31.73 11.54 -19.60
N LYS A 11 -31.96 10.25 -19.35
CA LYS A 11 -30.87 9.28 -19.21
C LYS A 11 -30.15 9.23 -20.55
N GLU A 12 -28.94 9.75 -20.63
CA GLU A 12 -28.00 9.37 -21.69
C GLU A 12 -27.63 7.89 -21.48
N GLU A 13 -28.28 6.99 -22.21
CA GLU A 13 -27.77 5.64 -22.41
C GLU A 13 -26.47 5.73 -23.23
N LYS A 14 -25.33 5.57 -22.56
CA LYS A 14 -24.06 5.33 -23.25
C LYS A 14 -24.18 4.04 -24.07
N PRO A 15 -23.83 4.02 -25.36
CA PRO A 15 -23.88 2.79 -26.15
C PRO A 15 -22.91 1.78 -25.55
N GLN A 16 -23.43 0.65 -25.07
CA GLN A 16 -22.60 -0.51 -24.72
C GLN A 16 -22.06 -1.08 -26.03
N LEU A 17 -20.80 -0.78 -26.37
CA LEU A 17 -20.10 -1.53 -27.40
C LEU A 17 -20.03 -2.99 -26.96
N GLY A 18 -20.69 -3.87 -27.70
CA GLY A 18 -20.60 -5.30 -27.49
C GLY A 18 -19.15 -5.77 -27.61
N TRP A 19 -18.79 -6.79 -26.84
CA TRP A 19 -17.44 -7.37 -26.79
C TRP A 19 -16.83 -7.63 -28.19
N PHE A 20 -17.65 -8.00 -29.17
CA PHE A 20 -17.24 -8.18 -30.57
C PHE A 20 -16.85 -6.89 -31.31
N GLU A 21 -17.54 -5.78 -31.07
CA GLU A 21 -17.22 -4.48 -31.71
C GLU A 21 -15.96 -3.86 -31.07
N TRP A 22 -15.76 -4.07 -29.76
CA TRP A 22 -14.51 -3.71 -29.09
C TRP A 22 -13.32 -4.53 -29.63
N LEU A 23 -13.49 -5.84 -29.83
CA LEU A 23 -12.45 -6.71 -30.41
C LEU A 23 -12.13 -6.35 -31.86
N LYS A 24 -13.14 -5.98 -32.67
CA LYS A 24 -12.92 -5.45 -34.03
C LYS A 24 -12.13 -4.14 -34.00
N GLY A 25 -12.48 -3.21 -33.11
CA GLY A 25 -11.75 -1.95 -32.96
C GLY A 25 -10.30 -2.17 -32.54
N TRP A 26 -10.05 -3.10 -31.62
CA TRP A 26 -8.70 -3.47 -31.18
C TRP A 26 -7.91 -4.18 -32.29
N TYR A 27 -8.55 -5.09 -33.04
CA TYR A 27 -7.95 -5.76 -34.18
C TYR A 27 -7.58 -4.77 -35.30
N HIS A 28 -8.45 -3.79 -35.59
CA HIS A 28 -8.17 -2.73 -36.56
C HIS A 28 -7.03 -1.81 -36.10
N LEU A 29 -7.02 -1.37 -34.84
CA LEU A 29 -5.95 -0.52 -34.31
C LEU A 29 -4.59 -1.25 -34.33
N VAL A 30 -4.56 -2.52 -33.93
CA VAL A 30 -3.33 -3.33 -33.96
C VAL A 30 -2.87 -3.58 -35.40
N LEU A 31 -3.79 -3.87 -36.32
CA LEU A 31 -3.48 -4.02 -37.74
C LEU A 31 -3.00 -2.71 -38.36
N GLU A 32 -3.65 -1.57 -38.12
CA GLU A 32 -3.19 -0.26 -38.60
C GLU A 32 -1.80 0.07 -38.06
N THR A 33 -1.56 -0.15 -36.76
CA THR A 33 -0.23 0.11 -36.16
C THR A 33 0.84 -0.83 -36.73
N PHE A 34 0.50 -2.10 -37.01
CA PHE A 34 1.42 -3.05 -37.64
C PHE A 34 1.66 -2.73 -39.13
N PHE A 35 0.62 -2.39 -39.87
CA PHE A 35 0.70 -2.01 -41.28
C PHE A 35 1.43 -0.69 -41.46
N GLU A 36 1.16 0.34 -40.66
CA GLU A 36 1.92 1.60 -40.69
C GLU A 36 3.39 1.39 -40.36
N LYS A 37 3.71 0.53 -39.38
CA LYS A 37 5.11 0.21 -39.03
C LYS A 37 5.80 -0.70 -40.06
N TYR A 38 5.05 -1.53 -40.78
CA TYR A 38 5.55 -2.35 -41.88
C TYR A 38 5.79 -1.52 -43.14
N TRP A 39 4.88 -0.58 -43.44
CA TRP A 39 4.93 0.27 -44.62
C TRP A 39 5.88 1.46 -44.48
N SER A 40 6.00 2.03 -43.29
CA SER A 40 7.05 3.03 -42.97
C SER A 40 8.48 2.51 -43.08
N ARG A 41 8.70 1.19 -43.02
CA ARG A 41 10.02 0.57 -43.29
C ARG A 41 10.37 0.50 -44.78
N HIS A 42 9.38 0.67 -45.66
CA HIS A 42 9.53 0.61 -47.12
C HIS A 42 9.37 2.00 -47.76
N LEU A 43 8.97 3.01 -46.98
CA LEU A 43 9.01 4.40 -47.39
C LEU A 43 10.45 4.93 -47.23
N PRO A 44 11.06 5.53 -48.26
CA PRO A 44 12.33 6.20 -48.11
C PRO A 44 12.13 7.40 -47.17
N ASN A 45 12.82 7.38 -46.03
CA ASN A 45 12.80 8.46 -45.06
C ASN A 45 14.21 9.08 -44.94
N PRO A 46 14.35 10.42 -44.96
CA PRO A 46 13.30 11.44 -45.17
C PRO A 46 13.18 11.91 -46.64
N LEU A 47 11.98 12.42 -46.98
CA LEU A 47 11.75 13.24 -48.19
C LEU A 47 12.46 14.60 -48.04
N PRO A 48 13.18 15.09 -49.05
CA PRO A 48 13.93 16.36 -48.94
C PRO A 48 12.97 17.56 -48.86
N LEU A 49 13.15 18.38 -47.83
CA LEU A 49 12.50 19.69 -47.73
C LEU A 49 13.15 20.67 -48.73
N PRO A 50 12.39 21.61 -49.31
CA PRO A 50 12.96 22.71 -50.09
C PRO A 50 13.84 23.61 -49.17
N PRO A 51 14.82 24.34 -49.70
CA PRO A 51 15.66 25.23 -48.89
C PRO A 51 14.80 26.34 -48.24
N LEU A 52 14.99 26.52 -46.93
CA LEU A 52 14.22 27.39 -46.03
C LEU A 52 15.06 28.55 -45.47
N ASP A 53 16.10 28.96 -46.20
CA ASP A 53 17.02 30.03 -45.78
C ASP A 53 16.27 31.32 -45.44
N GLY A 54 16.49 31.83 -44.23
CA GLY A 54 15.90 33.08 -43.74
C GLY A 54 14.50 32.95 -43.11
N ILE A 55 13.92 31.74 -43.08
CA ILE A 55 12.63 31.50 -42.41
C ILE A 55 12.86 31.19 -40.94
N THR A 56 12.14 31.85 -40.03
CA THR A 56 12.17 31.53 -38.60
C THR A 56 10.98 30.63 -38.24
N SER A 57 11.25 29.47 -37.64
CA SER A 57 10.23 28.48 -37.27
C SER A 57 10.21 28.25 -35.77
N ILE A 58 9.04 28.31 -35.13
CA ILE A 58 8.88 28.00 -33.71
C ILE A 58 8.33 26.58 -33.58
N VAL A 59 9.09 25.70 -32.93
CA VAL A 59 8.69 24.29 -32.72
C VAL A 59 8.43 24.06 -31.22
N THR A 60 7.17 23.79 -30.88
CA THR A 60 6.73 23.42 -29.53
C THR A 60 6.92 21.92 -29.31
N GLY A 61 7.28 21.50 -28.09
CA GLY A 61 7.60 20.08 -27.81
C GLY A 61 8.86 19.57 -28.51
N SER A 62 9.81 20.46 -28.85
CA SER A 62 11.05 20.18 -29.60
C SER A 62 12.14 19.47 -28.79
N THR A 63 11.85 19.06 -27.55
CA THR A 63 12.82 18.42 -26.66
C THR A 63 13.02 16.92 -26.90
N SER A 64 12.08 16.23 -27.56
CA SER A 64 12.20 14.79 -27.89
C SER A 64 11.19 14.35 -28.97
N GLY A 65 11.37 13.13 -29.50
CA GLY A 65 10.43 12.49 -30.42
C GLY A 65 10.22 13.25 -31.73
N ILE A 66 8.98 13.31 -32.20
CA ILE A 66 8.60 13.89 -33.51
C ILE A 66 8.95 15.39 -33.58
N GLY A 67 8.75 16.15 -32.49
CA GLY A 67 9.02 17.59 -32.47
C GLY A 67 10.50 17.93 -32.63
N LEU A 68 11.40 17.13 -32.05
CA LEU A 68 12.85 17.29 -32.22
C LEU A 68 13.30 16.96 -33.64
N GLU A 69 12.75 15.91 -34.23
CA GLU A 69 13.10 15.49 -35.59
C GLU A 69 12.61 16.50 -36.63
N ILE A 70 11.42 17.10 -36.43
CA ILE A 70 10.94 18.21 -37.26
C ILE A 70 11.84 19.44 -37.10
N ALA A 71 12.25 19.79 -35.88
CA ALA A 71 13.19 20.89 -35.65
C ALA A 71 14.54 20.65 -36.35
N ARG A 72 15.04 19.41 -36.34
CA ARG A 72 16.27 19.00 -37.02
C ARG A 72 16.15 19.13 -38.54
N GLN A 73 15.07 18.61 -39.12
CA GLN A 73 14.85 18.68 -40.57
C GLN A 73 14.68 20.13 -41.06
N LEU A 74 13.99 20.98 -40.29
CA LEU A 74 13.86 22.41 -40.62
C LEU A 74 15.20 23.14 -40.54
N ALA A 75 16.04 22.83 -39.54
CA ALA A 75 17.38 23.40 -39.43
C ALA A 75 18.32 22.92 -40.56
N GLU A 76 18.26 21.64 -40.91
CA GLU A 76 19.02 21.07 -42.04
C GLU A 76 18.61 21.64 -43.39
N ALA A 77 17.35 22.07 -43.51
CA ALA A 77 16.85 22.79 -44.66
C ALA A 77 17.20 24.30 -44.67
N GLY A 78 17.89 24.84 -43.64
CA GLY A 78 18.34 26.24 -43.59
C GLY A 78 17.46 27.21 -42.79
N ALA A 79 16.41 26.73 -42.12
CA ALA A 79 15.56 27.57 -41.29
C ALA A 79 16.22 27.94 -39.95
N HIS A 80 15.94 29.14 -39.44
CA HIS A 80 16.29 29.55 -38.07
C HIS A 80 15.24 29.03 -37.09
N VAL A 81 15.55 27.94 -36.39
CA VAL A 81 14.58 27.25 -35.52
C VAL A 81 14.65 27.76 -34.08
N VAL A 82 13.54 28.30 -33.57
CA VAL A 82 13.36 28.74 -32.19
C VAL A 82 12.61 27.67 -31.41
N MET A 83 13.31 27.04 -30.46
CA MET A 83 12.73 26.01 -29.59
C MET A 83 12.08 26.65 -28.36
N ALA A 84 10.76 26.56 -28.24
CA ALA A 84 10.03 27.10 -27.09
C ALA A 84 10.14 26.12 -25.89
N MET A 85 10.77 26.57 -24.79
CA MET A 85 10.94 25.82 -23.54
C MET A 85 10.17 26.48 -22.39
N ASP A 86 9.62 25.66 -21.48
CA ASP A 86 8.86 26.09 -20.30
C ASP A 86 9.82 26.44 -19.13
N PRO A 87 9.78 27.65 -18.53
CA PRO A 87 10.83 28.14 -17.64
C PRO A 87 10.62 27.77 -16.17
N VAL A 88 10.43 26.48 -15.82
CA VAL A 88 10.63 25.96 -14.45
C VAL A 88 11.03 24.48 -14.50
N ARG A 89 12.33 24.18 -14.60
CA ARG A 89 12.88 22.84 -14.32
C ARG A 89 14.35 22.92 -13.89
N SER A 90 14.60 23.28 -12.63
CA SER A 90 15.84 22.94 -11.93
C SER A 90 15.62 21.69 -11.08
N PHE A 91 15.33 20.57 -11.74
CA PHE A 91 15.65 19.23 -11.31
C PHE A 91 15.87 18.45 -12.60
N SER A 92 17.09 17.98 -12.79
CA SER A 92 17.55 17.23 -13.97
C SER A 92 16.55 16.15 -14.36
N SER A 93 15.96 16.27 -15.55
CA SER A 93 15.21 15.20 -16.19
C SER A 93 16.19 14.12 -16.66
N ALA A 94 16.46 13.15 -15.79
CA ALA A 94 16.74 11.80 -16.25
C ALA A 94 15.61 11.39 -17.21
N LYS A 95 15.97 10.68 -18.29
CA LYS A 95 15.03 10.12 -19.27
C LYS A 95 13.77 9.60 -18.58
N GLU A 96 12.60 9.90 -19.15
CA GLU A 96 11.32 9.31 -18.75
C GLU A 96 11.32 7.79 -19.00
N GLU A 97 11.99 7.05 -18.12
CA GLU A 97 11.63 5.68 -17.86
C GLU A 97 10.59 5.71 -16.74
N LYS A 98 9.34 5.46 -17.11
CA LYS A 98 8.31 5.12 -16.11
C LYS A 98 8.90 3.99 -15.26
N PRO A 99 8.90 4.06 -13.91
CA PRO A 99 9.25 2.92 -13.09
C PRO A 99 8.10 1.92 -13.18
N GLN A 100 7.99 1.26 -14.33
CA GLN A 100 7.15 0.10 -14.52
C GLN A 100 8.03 -1.09 -14.19
N LEU A 101 7.56 -2.00 -13.34
CA LEU A 101 8.08 -3.36 -13.35
C LEU A 101 8.10 -3.78 -14.82
N GLY A 102 9.29 -4.00 -15.39
CA GLY A 102 9.40 -4.53 -16.74
C GLY A 102 8.52 -5.77 -16.83
N TRP A 103 7.88 -6.01 -17.98
CA TRP A 103 6.85 -7.05 -18.11
C TRP A 103 7.29 -8.42 -17.55
N PHE A 104 8.59 -8.76 -17.67
CA PHE A 104 9.21 -9.93 -17.04
C PHE A 104 9.18 -9.90 -15.51
N GLY A 105 9.51 -8.77 -14.90
CA GLY A 105 9.40 -8.58 -13.45
C GLY A 105 7.96 -8.69 -12.98
N TRP A 106 7.02 -8.09 -13.70
CA TRP A 106 5.58 -8.17 -13.39
C TRP A 106 5.09 -9.62 -13.46
N LEU A 107 5.41 -10.34 -14.54
CA LEU A 107 5.04 -11.74 -14.72
C LEU A 107 5.70 -12.66 -13.68
N LYS A 108 6.96 -12.39 -13.31
CA LYS A 108 7.66 -13.09 -12.23
C LYS A 108 7.01 -12.84 -10.87
N GLY A 109 6.56 -11.61 -10.60
CA GLY A 109 5.81 -11.28 -9.39
C GLY A 109 4.48 -12.04 -9.31
N TRP A 110 3.75 -12.14 -10.43
CA TRP A 110 2.54 -12.97 -10.51
C TRP A 110 2.81 -14.45 -10.33
N TYR A 111 3.87 -14.98 -10.95
CA TYR A 111 4.29 -16.37 -10.78
C TYR A 111 4.60 -16.67 -9.30
N HIS A 112 5.36 -15.80 -8.63
CA HIS A 112 5.61 -15.92 -7.19
C HIS A 112 4.33 -15.84 -6.37
N LEU A 113 3.46 -14.85 -6.63
CA LEU A 113 2.21 -14.69 -5.90
C LEU A 113 1.33 -15.93 -6.04
N VAL A 114 1.17 -16.46 -7.26
CA VAL A 114 0.39 -17.67 -7.52
C VAL A 114 1.02 -18.87 -6.82
N LEU A 115 2.32 -19.12 -7.02
CA LEU A 115 2.97 -20.26 -6.38
C LEU A 115 2.89 -20.20 -4.86
N GLU A 116 3.22 -19.06 -4.26
CA GLU A 116 3.09 -18.88 -2.81
C GLU A 116 1.63 -19.13 -2.39
N THR A 117 0.66 -18.47 -3.02
CA THR A 117 -0.77 -18.64 -2.68
C THR A 117 -1.35 -20.04 -2.95
N PHE A 118 -0.65 -20.94 -3.65
CA PHE A 118 -1.08 -22.34 -3.78
C PHE A 118 -0.26 -23.30 -2.92
N PHE A 119 1.02 -23.00 -2.68
CA PHE A 119 1.95 -23.86 -1.96
C PHE A 119 2.21 -23.43 -0.51
N GLU A 120 1.73 -22.28 -0.05
CA GLU A 120 1.88 -21.84 1.35
C GLU A 120 1.26 -22.84 2.34
N LYS A 121 0.10 -23.42 2.03
CA LYS A 121 -0.49 -24.47 2.87
C LYS A 121 0.37 -25.73 2.90
N TYR A 122 0.92 -26.09 1.74
CA TYR A 122 1.85 -27.21 1.63
C TYR A 122 3.14 -26.95 2.42
N TRP A 123 3.69 -25.74 2.35
CA TRP A 123 4.90 -25.35 3.06
C TRP A 123 4.68 -25.14 4.54
N SER A 124 3.50 -24.72 4.99
CA SER A 124 3.19 -24.51 6.42
C SER A 124 2.63 -25.76 7.12
N ARG A 125 2.40 -26.87 6.41
CA ARG A 125 1.83 -28.11 6.99
C ARG A 125 2.63 -28.72 8.14
N HIS A 126 3.93 -28.43 8.19
CA HIS A 126 4.83 -28.92 9.24
C HIS A 126 4.71 -28.12 10.54
N LEU A 127 4.03 -26.97 10.51
CA LEU A 127 3.82 -26.14 11.68
C LEU A 127 2.58 -26.60 12.44
N PRO A 128 2.63 -26.60 13.79
CA PRO A 128 1.45 -26.86 14.60
C PRO A 128 0.35 -25.81 14.32
N ASN A 129 -0.90 -26.23 14.44
CA ASN A 129 -2.06 -25.36 14.28
C ASN A 129 -3.07 -25.61 15.42
N PRO A 130 -3.24 -24.68 16.37
CA PRO A 130 -2.59 -23.36 16.46
C PRO A 130 -1.09 -23.47 16.78
N LEU A 131 -0.34 -22.42 16.44
CA LEU A 131 1.08 -22.33 16.83
C LEU A 131 1.14 -22.05 18.34
N PRO A 132 1.81 -22.87 19.16
CA PRO A 132 1.88 -22.63 20.59
C PRO A 132 2.70 -21.36 20.86
N LEU A 133 2.11 -20.41 21.58
CA LEU A 133 2.81 -19.22 22.06
C LEU A 133 3.45 -19.50 23.42
N PRO A 134 4.62 -18.89 23.71
CA PRO A 134 5.15 -18.89 25.07
C PRO A 134 4.19 -18.14 26.02
N PRO A 135 4.30 -18.33 27.34
CA PRO A 135 3.58 -17.50 28.30
C PRO A 135 3.90 -16.01 28.09
N LEU A 136 2.87 -15.17 28.06
CA LEU A 136 2.98 -13.73 27.81
C LEU A 136 2.49 -12.89 29.00
N ASP A 137 2.52 -13.45 30.21
CA ASP A 137 2.13 -12.73 31.41
C ASP A 137 2.96 -11.44 31.58
N GLY A 138 2.28 -10.32 31.86
CA GLY A 138 2.91 -9.00 31.97
C GLY A 138 3.23 -8.32 30.63
N ILE A 139 2.93 -8.94 29.48
CA ILE A 139 3.06 -8.32 28.17
C ILE A 139 1.74 -7.64 27.79
N THR A 140 1.81 -6.36 27.44
CA THR A 140 0.68 -5.58 26.92
C THR A 140 0.78 -5.44 25.40
N SER A 141 -0.32 -5.73 24.71
CA SER A 141 -0.43 -5.67 23.26
C SER A 141 -1.67 -4.90 22.81
N ILE A 142 -1.53 -4.12 21.73
CA ILE A 142 -2.66 -3.51 21.01
C ILE A 142 -2.77 -4.20 19.66
N VAL A 143 -3.98 -4.67 19.31
CA VAL A 143 -4.25 -5.33 18.01
C VAL A 143 -5.34 -4.55 17.30
N THR A 144 -5.01 -3.97 16.14
CA THR A 144 -5.99 -3.26 15.32
C THR A 144 -6.84 -4.24 14.49
N GLY A 145 -8.14 -3.99 14.37
CA GLY A 145 -9.02 -4.81 13.53
C GLY A 145 -9.23 -6.23 14.06
N SER A 146 -9.36 -6.36 15.38
CA SER A 146 -9.38 -7.65 16.08
C SER A 146 -10.78 -8.27 16.23
N THR A 147 -11.80 -7.85 15.47
CA THR A 147 -13.16 -8.42 15.53
C THR A 147 -13.43 -9.50 14.49
N SER A 148 -12.57 -9.67 13.49
CA SER A 148 -12.72 -10.69 12.46
C SER A 148 -11.36 -11.17 11.92
N GLY A 149 -11.39 -12.26 11.16
CA GLY A 149 -10.23 -12.74 10.40
C GLY A 149 -8.96 -12.92 11.25
N ILE A 150 -7.84 -12.50 10.68
CA ILE A 150 -6.50 -12.65 11.25
C ILE A 150 -6.39 -11.96 12.62
N GLY A 151 -6.83 -10.70 12.72
CA GLY A 151 -6.73 -9.92 13.95
C GLY A 151 -7.48 -10.53 15.13
N LEU A 152 -8.65 -11.13 14.87
CA LEU A 152 -9.44 -11.84 15.88
C LEU A 152 -8.64 -12.99 16.49
N GLU A 153 -8.01 -13.80 15.64
CA GLU A 153 -7.26 -14.95 16.11
C GLU A 153 -5.96 -14.55 16.81
N ILE A 154 -5.27 -13.50 16.32
CA ILE A 154 -4.11 -12.92 16.99
C ILE A 154 -4.50 -12.47 18.41
N ALA A 155 -5.55 -11.66 18.55
CA ALA A 155 -5.99 -11.16 19.84
C ALA A 155 -6.38 -12.31 20.80
N LYS A 156 -7.09 -13.32 20.27
CA LYS A 156 -7.48 -14.50 21.04
C LYS A 156 -6.27 -15.29 21.53
N GLN A 157 -5.32 -15.63 20.65
CA GLN A 157 -4.15 -16.43 21.03
C GLN A 157 -3.24 -15.69 22.01
N LEU A 158 -3.04 -14.37 21.84
CA LEU A 158 -2.27 -13.55 22.78
C LEU A 158 -2.92 -13.55 24.18
N ALA A 159 -4.24 -13.37 24.24
CA ALA A 159 -4.96 -13.40 25.51
C ALA A 159 -4.92 -14.81 26.14
N GLU A 160 -5.11 -15.87 25.34
CA GLU A 160 -4.99 -17.27 25.78
C GLU A 160 -3.57 -17.60 26.26
N ALA A 161 -2.55 -16.88 25.79
CA ALA A 161 -1.16 -16.97 26.25
C ALA A 161 -0.85 -16.14 27.51
N GLY A 162 -1.78 -15.30 27.99
CA GLY A 162 -1.63 -14.51 29.23
C GLY A 162 -1.33 -13.02 29.03
N ALA A 163 -1.24 -12.55 27.78
CA ALA A 163 -1.02 -11.13 27.51
C ALA A 163 -2.23 -10.28 27.93
N HIS A 164 -1.98 -9.03 28.30
CA HIS A 164 -3.00 -7.99 28.31
C HIS A 164 -3.22 -7.52 26.87
N VAL A 165 -4.41 -7.79 26.33
CA VAL A 165 -4.74 -7.46 24.93
C VAL A 165 -5.72 -6.31 24.89
N VAL A 166 -5.41 -5.28 24.12
CA VAL A 166 -6.33 -4.21 23.76
C VAL A 166 -6.85 -4.47 22.35
N MET A 167 -8.12 -4.83 22.27
CA MET A 167 -8.84 -4.96 21.01
C MET A 167 -9.21 -3.56 20.51
N ALA A 168 -8.48 -3.05 19.52
CA ALA A 168 -8.69 -1.73 18.92
C ALA A 168 -9.56 -1.86 17.66
N VAL A 169 -10.83 -1.50 17.76
CA VAL A 169 -11.86 -1.84 16.76
C VAL A 169 -12.89 -0.74 16.56
N ILE A 170 -13.60 -0.77 15.43
CA ILE A 170 -14.70 0.17 15.14
C ILE A 170 -15.93 -0.16 15.99
N ASP A 171 -16.40 -1.43 15.93
CA ASP A 171 -17.58 -1.88 16.69
C ASP A 171 -17.15 -2.51 18.02
N THR A 172 -17.16 -1.69 19.08
CA THR A 172 -16.82 -2.11 20.44
C THR A 172 -17.84 -3.10 21.02
N ASN A 173 -19.12 -2.99 20.65
CA ASN A 173 -20.17 -3.91 21.10
C ASN A 173 -19.92 -5.34 20.59
N LEU A 174 -19.52 -5.47 19.32
CA LEU A 174 -19.13 -6.76 18.77
C LEU A 174 -17.92 -7.34 19.50
N ALA A 175 -16.89 -6.53 19.79
CA ALA A 175 -15.73 -6.99 20.54
C ALA A 175 -16.09 -7.44 21.96
N TYR A 176 -16.93 -6.71 22.70
CA TYR A 176 -17.38 -7.14 24.03
C TYR A 176 -18.11 -8.49 23.98
N LYS A 177 -18.97 -8.72 22.98
CA LYS A 177 -19.63 -10.02 22.78
C LYS A 177 -18.63 -11.15 22.53
N LEU A 178 -17.59 -10.90 21.74
CA LEU A 178 -16.52 -11.87 21.46
C LEU A 178 -15.73 -12.21 22.73
N VAL A 179 -15.33 -11.19 23.51
CA VAL A 179 -14.61 -11.38 24.78
C VAL A 179 -15.44 -12.19 25.76
N GLN A 180 -16.74 -11.88 25.92
CA GLN A 180 -17.64 -12.66 26.77
C GLN A 180 -17.73 -14.13 26.33
N LYS A 181 -17.82 -14.38 25.02
CA LYS A 181 -17.84 -15.73 24.45
C LYS A 181 -16.55 -16.49 24.75
N TRP A 182 -15.38 -15.85 24.62
CA TRP A 182 -14.10 -16.48 24.92
C TRP A 182 -13.95 -16.82 26.41
N GLN A 183 -14.30 -15.88 27.29
CA GLN A 183 -14.32 -16.09 28.73
C GLN A 183 -15.26 -17.23 29.15
N ALA A 184 -16.46 -17.29 28.59
CA ALA A 184 -17.42 -18.36 28.86
C ALA A 184 -16.88 -19.74 28.43
N LYS A 185 -16.22 -19.80 27.27
CA LYS A 185 -15.61 -21.05 26.77
C LYS A 185 -14.53 -21.57 27.72
N LEU A 186 -13.69 -20.70 28.28
CA LEU A 186 -12.63 -21.09 29.21
C LEU A 186 -13.18 -21.59 30.56
N ARG A 187 -14.22 -20.93 31.08
CA ARG A 187 -14.92 -21.39 32.29
C ARG A 187 -15.46 -22.80 32.14
N ASN A 188 -16.00 -23.15 30.98
CA ASN A 188 -16.54 -24.48 30.70
C ASN A 188 -15.45 -25.57 30.61
N THR A 189 -14.18 -25.20 30.42
CA THR A 189 -13.04 -26.13 30.38
C THR A 189 -12.37 -26.32 31.75
N SER A 190 -13.01 -25.89 32.83
CA SER A 190 -12.45 -25.92 34.20
C SER A 190 -11.13 -25.14 34.36
N SER A 191 -10.85 -24.21 33.44
CA SER A 191 -9.70 -23.32 33.54
C SER A 191 -10.01 -22.18 34.51
N THR A 192 -9.11 -21.93 35.46
CA THR A 192 -9.16 -20.74 36.34
C THR A 192 -8.62 -19.49 35.65
N LYS A 193 -8.16 -19.59 34.40
CA LYS A 193 -7.56 -18.50 33.65
C LYS A 193 -8.62 -17.48 33.23
N ILE A 194 -8.41 -16.23 33.62
CA ILE A 194 -9.22 -15.09 33.17
C ILE A 194 -8.44 -14.38 32.06
N LEU A 195 -9.07 -14.19 30.91
CA LEU A 195 -8.46 -13.40 29.82
C LEU A 195 -8.41 -11.92 30.20
N ASN A 196 -7.24 -11.30 30.11
CA ASN A 196 -7.04 -9.88 30.34
C ASN A 196 -7.20 -9.11 29.03
N ILE A 197 -8.44 -8.68 28.72
CA ILE A 197 -8.77 -8.02 27.46
C ILE A 197 -9.50 -6.71 27.70
N ASP A 198 -8.95 -5.61 27.19
CA ASP A 198 -9.63 -4.32 27.07
C ASP A 198 -10.17 -4.14 25.64
N VAL A 199 -11.27 -3.40 25.51
CA VAL A 199 -11.82 -2.99 24.21
C VAL A 199 -11.74 -1.48 24.11
N MET A 200 -11.24 -0.96 23.00
CA MET A 200 -11.11 0.47 22.74
C MET A 200 -11.54 0.78 21.31
N GLU A 201 -12.26 1.88 21.13
CA GLU A 201 -12.73 2.32 19.82
C GLU A 201 -11.57 2.89 19.00
N LEU A 202 -11.39 2.38 17.78
CA LEU A 202 -10.43 2.87 16.81
C LEU A 202 -11.01 2.76 15.40
N ASN A 203 -11.27 3.91 14.78
CA ASN A 203 -11.59 3.99 13.37
C ASN A 203 -10.39 4.48 12.57
N LEU A 204 -9.75 3.58 11.82
CA LEU A 204 -8.60 3.91 10.97
C LEU A 204 -8.95 4.72 9.72
N SER A 205 -10.24 4.99 9.43
CA SER A 205 -10.63 5.88 8.33
C SER A 205 -10.70 7.36 8.73
N SER A 206 -10.27 7.70 9.94
CA SER A 206 -10.31 9.05 10.52
C SER A 206 -9.04 9.31 11.33
N LEU A 207 -8.23 10.29 10.91
CA LEU A 207 -7.01 10.64 11.65
C LEU A 207 -7.31 11.13 13.07
N GLU A 208 -8.41 11.88 13.24
CA GLU A 208 -8.87 12.33 14.56
C GLU A 208 -9.22 11.16 15.49
N SER A 209 -9.84 10.10 14.97
CA SER A 209 -10.11 8.90 15.77
C SER A 209 -8.82 8.23 16.26
N ILE A 210 -7.76 8.26 15.44
CA ILE A 210 -6.46 7.68 15.78
C ILE A 210 -5.79 8.49 16.88
N ALA A 211 -5.82 9.81 16.77
CA ALA A 211 -5.31 10.71 17.79
C ALA A 211 -6.02 10.51 19.14
N ARG A 212 -7.36 10.50 19.14
CA ARG A 212 -8.15 10.25 20.36
C ARG A 212 -7.84 8.89 20.99
N PHE A 213 -7.68 7.84 20.19
CA PHE A 213 -7.31 6.51 20.68
C PHE A 213 -5.93 6.55 21.36
N ALA A 214 -4.93 7.13 20.70
CA ALA A 214 -3.58 7.19 21.23
C ALA A 214 -3.49 8.04 22.50
N ASP A 215 -4.17 9.19 22.54
CA ASP A 215 -4.25 10.03 23.75
C ASP A 215 -4.93 9.29 24.90
N THR A 216 -6.04 8.61 24.63
CA THR A 216 -6.73 7.79 25.62
C THR A 216 -5.82 6.70 26.17
N TRP A 217 -5.07 6.01 25.30
CA TRP A 217 -4.11 4.99 25.73
C TRP A 217 -2.96 5.59 26.55
N ASN A 218 -2.29 6.61 26.02
CA ASN A 218 -1.15 7.26 26.65
C ASN A 218 -1.53 7.87 28.02
N SER A 219 -2.76 8.38 28.18
CA SER A 219 -3.25 8.90 29.47
C SER A 219 -3.30 7.85 30.59
N LYS A 220 -3.39 6.56 30.24
CA LYS A 220 -3.36 5.45 31.21
C LYS A 220 -1.96 5.23 31.78
N ASN A 221 -0.91 5.81 31.18
CA ASN A 221 0.49 5.63 31.57
C ASN A 221 0.88 4.15 31.73
N LYS A 222 0.33 3.28 30.87
CA LYS A 222 0.63 1.84 30.86
C LYS A 222 1.72 1.53 29.83
N PRO A 223 2.61 0.56 30.09
CA PRO A 223 3.57 0.10 29.09
C PRO A 223 2.85 -0.52 27.89
N LEU A 224 3.41 -0.36 26.69
CA LEU A 224 3.01 -1.08 25.49
C LEU A 224 4.19 -1.87 24.96
N ASN A 225 4.10 -3.20 24.96
CA ASN A 225 5.18 -4.06 24.48
C ASN A 225 5.01 -4.42 23.00
N ILE A 226 3.77 -4.58 22.52
CA ILE A 226 3.50 -5.03 21.15
C ILE A 226 2.37 -4.20 20.52
N LEU A 227 2.66 -3.50 19.44
CA LEU A 227 1.64 -2.91 18.56
C LEU A 227 1.50 -3.78 17.30
N ILE A 228 0.31 -4.32 17.06
CA ILE A 228 0.00 -5.11 15.87
C ILE A 228 -0.94 -4.29 14.98
N ASN A 229 -0.36 -3.67 13.96
CA ASN A 229 -1.07 -3.02 12.87
C ASN A 229 -1.58 -4.10 11.90
N ASN A 230 -2.72 -4.68 12.22
CA ASN A 230 -3.35 -5.76 11.45
C ASN A 230 -4.52 -5.28 10.59
N ALA A 231 -5.28 -4.29 11.06
CA ALA A 231 -6.44 -3.81 10.34
C ALA A 231 -6.05 -3.33 8.94
N GLY A 232 -6.79 -3.80 7.95
CA GLY A 232 -6.62 -3.39 6.57
C GLY A 232 -7.89 -3.65 5.78
N ILE A 233 -8.07 -2.87 4.73
CA ILE A 233 -9.14 -3.04 3.76
C ILE A 233 -8.56 -3.48 2.42
N PHE A 234 -9.37 -4.20 1.67
CA PHE A 234 -9.02 -4.59 0.32
C PHE A 234 -10.29 -4.67 -0.53
N SER A 235 -10.44 -3.74 -1.46
CA SER A 235 -11.58 -3.63 -2.36
C SER A 235 -11.11 -3.53 -3.80
N MET A 236 -11.18 -4.65 -4.52
CA MET A 236 -10.95 -4.71 -5.97
C MET A 236 -12.27 -4.56 -6.76
N GLY A 237 -12.21 -3.96 -7.94
CA GLY A 237 -13.34 -3.86 -8.88
C GLY A 237 -14.50 -2.98 -8.41
N LYS A 238 -14.32 -2.22 -7.32
CA LYS A 238 -15.27 -1.20 -6.84
C LYS A 238 -14.79 0.20 -7.24
N PRO A 239 -15.65 1.23 -7.21
CA PRO A 239 -15.20 2.62 -7.34
C PRO A 239 -14.18 3.00 -6.26
N GLN A 240 -13.31 3.95 -6.58
CA GLN A 240 -12.42 4.57 -5.59
C GLN A 240 -13.26 5.32 -4.56
N THR A 241 -12.82 5.26 -3.32
CA THR A 241 -13.46 5.95 -2.20
C THR A 241 -12.39 6.70 -1.44
N PHE A 242 -12.76 7.82 -0.84
CA PHE A 242 -11.87 8.66 -0.05
C PHE A 242 -12.35 8.69 1.39
N SER A 243 -11.39 8.75 2.31
CA SER A 243 -11.62 9.04 3.72
C SER A 243 -12.17 10.45 3.92
N THR A 244 -12.70 10.73 5.11
CA THR A 244 -13.11 12.08 5.50
C THR A 244 -11.96 13.08 5.50
N ASP A 245 -10.73 12.58 5.64
CA ASP A 245 -9.50 13.38 5.62
C ASP A 245 -8.95 13.62 4.20
N GLY A 246 -9.70 13.24 3.15
CA GLY A 246 -9.35 13.53 1.75
C GLY A 246 -8.40 12.54 1.08
N TYR A 247 -7.97 11.49 1.77
CA TYR A 247 -7.04 10.49 1.25
C TYR A 247 -7.75 9.27 0.68
N GLU A 248 -7.18 8.64 -0.35
CA GLU A 248 -7.70 7.38 -0.90
C GLU A 248 -7.79 6.32 0.20
N MET A 249 -8.91 5.60 0.25
CA MET A 249 -9.27 4.81 1.42
C MET A 249 -8.27 3.69 1.76
N HIS A 250 -7.67 3.01 0.78
CA HIS A 250 -6.65 1.98 1.06
C HIS A 250 -5.35 2.61 1.54
N MET A 251 -4.91 3.70 0.88
CA MET A 251 -3.73 4.46 1.29
C MET A 251 -3.89 4.98 2.72
N HIS A 252 -5.06 5.53 3.03
CA HIS A 252 -5.40 5.99 4.36
C HIS A 252 -5.37 4.84 5.38
N VAL A 253 -6.23 3.84 5.21
CA VAL A 253 -6.48 2.81 6.25
C VAL A 253 -5.31 1.86 6.40
N ASN A 254 -4.66 1.46 5.29
CA ASN A 254 -3.62 0.44 5.32
C ASN A 254 -2.22 1.02 5.55
N PHE A 255 -2.03 2.33 5.39
CA PHE A 255 -0.69 2.93 5.43
C PHE A 255 -0.58 4.20 6.28
N LEU A 256 -1.32 5.27 5.99
CA LEU A 256 -1.23 6.51 6.81
C LEU A 256 -1.65 6.26 8.25
N ALA A 257 -2.79 5.61 8.43
CA ALA A 257 -3.38 5.41 9.74
C ALA A 257 -2.50 4.56 10.68
N PRO A 258 -1.96 3.40 10.26
CA PRO A 258 -0.93 2.66 11.01
C PRO A 258 0.33 3.47 11.29
N SER A 259 0.77 4.32 10.36
CA SER A 259 1.95 5.17 10.53
C SER A 259 1.74 6.22 11.62
N LEU A 260 0.61 6.94 11.57
CA LEU A 260 0.21 7.91 12.59
C LEU A 260 0.05 7.24 13.96
N LEU A 261 -0.68 6.13 14.02
CA LEU A 261 -0.89 5.38 15.26
C LEU A 261 0.44 4.96 15.90
N SER A 262 1.36 4.45 15.08
CA SER A 262 2.70 4.04 15.53
C SER A 262 3.48 5.19 16.14
N LEU A 263 3.47 6.36 15.50
CA LEU A 263 4.15 7.56 16.00
C LEU A 263 3.54 8.05 17.32
N LEU A 264 2.21 8.12 17.40
CA LEU A 264 1.52 8.61 18.60
C LEU A 264 1.66 7.66 19.81
N LEU A 265 1.86 6.37 19.57
CA LEU A 265 2.07 5.37 20.62
C LEU A 265 3.55 5.19 21.02
N LEU A 266 4.50 5.87 20.36
CA LEU A 266 5.92 5.80 20.71
C LEU A 266 6.22 6.03 22.21
N PRO A 267 5.58 6.98 22.92
CA PRO A 267 5.82 7.15 24.36
C PRO A 267 5.48 5.91 25.19
N SER A 268 4.36 5.24 24.88
CA SER A 268 3.94 4.00 25.54
C SER A 268 4.83 2.82 25.16
N LEU A 269 5.23 2.74 23.88
CA LEU A 269 6.18 1.72 23.38
C LEU A 269 7.53 1.83 24.08
N LYS A 270 8.05 3.05 24.21
CA LYS A 270 9.29 3.33 24.95
C LYS A 270 9.20 2.85 26.39
N THR A 271 8.08 3.12 27.06
CA THR A 271 7.83 2.69 28.45
C THR A 271 7.71 1.16 28.56
N GLY A 272 7.16 0.49 27.55
CA GLY A 272 7.04 -0.97 27.49
C GLY A 272 8.26 -1.68 26.89
N SER A 273 9.43 -1.04 26.86
CA SER A 273 10.64 -1.65 26.30
C SER A 273 11.04 -2.93 27.05
N PRO A 274 11.47 -4.00 26.36
CA PRO A 274 11.61 -4.12 24.91
C PRO A 274 10.25 -4.17 24.20
N SER A 275 10.10 -3.35 23.16
CA SER A 275 8.83 -3.18 22.44
C SER A 275 8.95 -3.44 20.94
N ARG A 276 7.82 -3.77 20.28
CA ARG A 276 7.80 -4.18 18.87
C ARG A 276 6.56 -3.59 18.16
N ILE A 277 6.76 -3.11 16.94
CA ILE A 277 5.68 -2.79 16.01
C ILE A 277 5.64 -3.87 14.93
N VAL A 278 4.45 -4.37 14.67
CA VAL A 278 4.21 -5.54 13.84
C VAL A 278 3.19 -5.13 12.79
N ASN A 279 3.62 -4.99 11.54
CA ASN A 279 2.79 -4.53 10.42
C ASN A 279 2.36 -5.74 9.57
N VAL A 280 1.09 -6.09 9.59
CA VAL A 280 0.58 -7.19 8.78
C VAL A 280 0.52 -6.75 7.32
N ASN A 281 1.23 -7.48 6.45
CA ASN A 281 1.37 -7.16 5.04
C ASN A 281 0.88 -8.32 4.18
N SER A 282 0.83 -8.08 2.86
CA SER A 282 0.45 -9.08 1.87
C SER A 282 1.60 -9.40 0.91
N LEU A 283 1.61 -10.63 0.38
CA LEU A 283 2.43 -11.01 -0.77
C LEU A 283 2.19 -10.13 -2.00
N MET A 284 1.07 -9.40 -2.06
CA MET A 284 0.79 -8.45 -3.14
C MET A 284 1.87 -7.38 -3.30
N HIS A 285 2.67 -7.09 -2.28
CA HIS A 285 3.82 -6.18 -2.41
C HIS A 285 4.86 -6.66 -3.45
N ALA A 286 4.84 -7.95 -3.83
CA ALA A 286 5.69 -8.52 -4.88
C ALA A 286 5.42 -7.94 -6.28
N ILE A 287 4.18 -7.47 -6.51
CA ILE A 287 3.74 -6.89 -7.78
C ILE A 287 3.44 -5.39 -7.69
N GLY A 288 3.51 -4.82 -6.48
CA GLY A 288 3.29 -3.40 -6.24
C GLY A 288 4.50 -2.55 -6.60
N PHE A 289 4.23 -1.30 -6.99
CA PHE A 289 5.24 -0.26 -7.16
C PHE A 289 4.72 1.06 -6.58
N VAL A 290 5.62 1.95 -6.20
CA VAL A 290 5.25 3.27 -5.68
C VAL A 290 5.34 4.30 -6.80
N ASP A 291 4.23 4.96 -7.13
CA ASP A 291 4.29 6.17 -7.97
C ASP A 291 4.59 7.38 -7.08
N THR A 292 5.85 7.81 -7.08
CA THR A 292 6.30 8.96 -6.28
C THR A 292 5.65 10.29 -6.68
N ARG A 293 4.94 10.34 -7.81
CA ARG A 293 4.24 11.54 -8.29
C ARG A 293 2.77 11.58 -7.89
N ASP A 294 2.24 10.49 -7.37
CA ASP A 294 0.82 10.35 -7.02
C ASP A 294 0.64 9.24 -5.98
N LEU A 295 1.07 9.50 -4.74
CA LEU A 295 0.88 8.56 -3.63
C LEU A 295 -0.58 8.40 -3.22
N ASN A 296 -1.42 9.41 -3.47
CA ASN A 296 -2.84 9.41 -3.10
C ASN A 296 -3.75 8.80 -4.19
N PHE A 297 -3.18 8.36 -5.31
CA PHE A 297 -3.92 7.81 -6.45
C PHE A 297 -5.00 8.75 -7.01
N ASP A 298 -4.71 10.05 -7.08
CA ASP A 298 -5.64 11.06 -7.58
C ASP A 298 -5.87 10.92 -9.11
N LYS A 299 -4.92 10.32 -9.85
CA LYS A 299 -4.95 10.26 -11.32
C LYS A 299 -5.56 8.97 -11.87
N VAL A 300 -6.66 9.12 -12.62
CA VAL A 300 -7.50 8.04 -13.18
C VAL A 300 -6.78 6.97 -14.00
N PHE A 301 -5.72 7.33 -14.72
CA PHE A 301 -5.07 6.41 -15.67
C PHE A 301 -4.15 5.36 -15.01
N VAL A 302 -3.55 5.67 -13.86
CA VAL A 302 -2.72 4.72 -13.09
C VAL A 302 -3.60 3.70 -12.36
N GLN A 303 -4.85 4.08 -12.07
CA GLN A 303 -5.84 3.31 -11.31
C GLN A 303 -6.27 2.01 -12.01
N MET A 304 -6.40 2.02 -13.34
CA MET A 304 -6.91 0.88 -14.12
C MET A 304 -5.93 -0.30 -14.16
N TRP A 305 -4.63 -0.07 -13.99
CA TRP A 305 -3.62 -1.14 -13.99
C TRP A 305 -3.30 -1.69 -12.59
N GLN A 306 -3.56 -0.90 -11.54
CA GLN A 306 -3.24 -1.27 -10.16
C GLN A 306 -4.45 -1.81 -9.37
N ARG A 307 -5.67 -1.32 -9.63
CA ARG A 307 -6.91 -1.80 -8.98
C ARG A 307 -7.69 -2.82 -9.80
N ASP A 308 -7.77 -2.62 -11.11
CA ASP A 308 -8.58 -3.47 -11.98
C ASP A 308 -7.77 -4.64 -12.49
N LEU A 309 -7.49 -5.55 -11.55
CA LEU A 309 -6.93 -6.84 -11.89
C LEU A 309 -7.87 -7.59 -12.83
N PRO A 310 -7.34 -8.36 -13.80
CA PRO A 310 -8.15 -9.24 -14.64
C PRO A 310 -9.20 -10.00 -13.83
N ARG A 311 -10.42 -10.14 -14.35
CA ARG A 311 -11.55 -10.74 -13.63
C ARG A 311 -11.24 -12.13 -13.07
N ILE A 312 -10.36 -12.89 -13.73
CA ILE A 312 -9.87 -14.19 -13.26
C ILE A 312 -9.07 -14.08 -11.95
N ILE A 313 -8.28 -13.02 -11.79
CA ILE A 313 -7.52 -12.74 -10.58
C ILE A 313 -8.46 -12.26 -9.48
N GLN A 314 -9.45 -11.43 -9.81
CA GLN A 314 -10.48 -11.04 -8.84
C GLN A 314 -11.25 -12.25 -8.29
N ILE A 315 -11.62 -13.20 -9.16
CA ILE A 315 -12.24 -14.46 -8.76
C ILE A 315 -11.28 -15.30 -7.91
N ALA A 316 -10.00 -15.41 -8.29
CA ALA A 316 -9.01 -16.13 -7.49
C ALA A 316 -8.92 -15.58 -6.06
N PHE A 317 -8.93 -14.25 -5.88
CA PHE A 317 -8.96 -13.62 -4.55
C PHE A 317 -10.27 -13.80 -3.80
N GLN A 318 -11.42 -13.91 -4.48
CA GLN A 318 -12.68 -14.27 -3.83
C GLN A 318 -12.71 -15.73 -3.37
N VAL A 319 -11.94 -16.60 -4.02
CA VAL A 319 -11.80 -18.02 -3.65
C VAL A 319 -10.67 -18.23 -2.64
N ALA A 320 -9.70 -17.32 -2.53
CA ALA A 320 -8.56 -17.41 -1.60
C ALA A 320 -8.95 -17.63 -0.12
N PRO A 321 -10.05 -17.06 0.44
CA PRO A 321 -10.52 -17.39 1.78
C PRO A 321 -10.93 -18.86 1.99
N PHE A 322 -11.23 -19.62 0.92
CA PHE A 322 -11.45 -21.06 0.99
C PHE A 322 -10.12 -21.85 1.04
N LEU A 323 -9.02 -21.24 0.60
CA LEU A 323 -7.70 -21.87 0.62
C LEU A 323 -7.04 -21.78 2.00
N TYR A 324 -7.38 -20.74 2.79
CA TYR A 324 -6.72 -20.42 4.06
C TYR A 324 -7.67 -20.01 5.19
N THR A 325 -7.35 -20.46 6.40
CA THR A 325 -7.99 -19.99 7.63
C THR A 325 -7.31 -18.72 8.17
N ALA A 326 -8.04 -17.92 8.95
CA ALA A 326 -7.49 -16.76 9.65
C ALA A 326 -6.29 -17.12 10.56
N GLN A 327 -6.33 -18.30 11.16
CA GLN A 327 -5.26 -18.90 11.97
C GLN A 327 -3.98 -19.16 11.18
N GLU A 328 -4.10 -19.49 9.89
CA GLU A 328 -2.95 -19.69 8.99
C GLU A 328 -2.44 -18.35 8.44
N GLY A 329 -3.34 -17.43 8.09
CA GLY A 329 -3.00 -16.11 7.57
C GLY A 329 -2.30 -15.19 8.58
N SER A 330 -2.54 -15.37 9.89
CA SER A 330 -1.89 -14.58 10.96
C SER A 330 -0.38 -14.75 11.06
N ARG A 331 0.19 -15.69 10.33
CA ARG A 331 1.62 -16.02 10.37
C ARG A 331 2.45 -15.15 9.42
N SER A 332 1.83 -14.52 8.41
CA SER A 332 2.50 -13.62 7.45
C SER A 332 2.51 -12.19 7.97
N ILE A 333 3.66 -11.70 8.45
CA ILE A 333 3.76 -10.37 9.06
C ILE A 333 5.12 -9.70 8.77
N LEU A 334 5.10 -8.39 8.48
CA LEU A 334 6.30 -7.56 8.46
C LEU A 334 6.66 -7.12 9.89
N TYR A 335 7.89 -7.40 10.29
CA TYR A 335 8.37 -7.11 11.64
C TYR A 335 9.14 -5.79 11.66
N ALA A 336 8.69 -4.80 12.44
CA ALA A 336 9.42 -3.56 12.70
C ALA A 336 9.72 -3.44 14.21
N ALA A 337 10.87 -3.96 14.66
CA ALA A 337 11.29 -3.73 16.05
C ALA A 337 11.50 -2.23 16.30
N VAL A 338 10.93 -1.70 17.38
CA VAL A 338 11.19 -0.35 17.85
C VAL A 338 11.99 -0.45 19.15
N TYR A 339 13.33 -0.27 19.03
CA TYR A 339 14.32 0.11 20.07
C TYR A 339 14.36 -0.78 21.35
N ASN A 340 15.45 -1.36 21.88
CA ASN A 340 16.90 -1.12 21.90
C ASN A 340 17.71 -2.12 21.05
N GLU A 341 17.04 -3.05 20.38
CA GLU A 341 17.70 -4.04 19.56
C GLU A 341 18.05 -3.50 18.17
N ILE A 342 17.54 -2.34 17.76
CA ILE A 342 17.84 -1.76 16.44
C ILE A 342 19.34 -1.62 16.23
N TRP A 343 20.15 -1.15 17.19
CA TRP A 343 21.59 -0.99 16.94
C TRP A 343 22.34 -2.34 16.90
N GLN A 344 22.03 -3.27 17.80
CA GLN A 344 22.65 -4.59 17.84
C GLN A 344 22.19 -5.50 16.67
N TYR A 345 20.94 -5.38 16.24
CA TYR A 345 20.41 -6.04 15.04
C TYR A 345 20.87 -5.32 13.78
N CYS A 346 20.89 -3.99 13.72
CA CYS A 346 21.40 -3.25 12.56
C CYS A 346 22.89 -3.52 12.35
N ASP A 347 23.70 -3.66 13.40
CA ASP A 347 25.10 -4.05 13.23
C ASP A 347 25.26 -5.50 12.77
N LYS A 348 24.36 -6.42 13.18
CA LYS A 348 24.29 -7.78 12.60
C LYS A 348 23.72 -7.81 11.18
N LEU A 349 22.81 -6.90 10.83
CA LEU A 349 22.16 -6.77 9.51
C LEU A 349 23.00 -5.97 8.50
N LYS A 350 23.96 -5.17 8.97
CA LYS A 350 24.97 -4.48 8.15
C LYS A 350 26.05 -5.40 7.63
N ALA A 351 26.20 -6.61 8.19
CA ALA A 351 27.32 -7.48 7.86
C ALA A 351 27.33 -7.84 6.36
N GLU A 352 26.18 -8.21 5.76
CA GLU A 352 26.09 -8.52 4.32
C GLU A 352 24.63 -8.31 3.84
N GLU A 353 24.38 -7.28 3.01
CA GLU A 353 23.22 -7.11 2.09
C GLU A 353 21.74 -7.12 2.59
N TRP A 354 21.38 -6.61 3.77
CA TRP A 354 19.95 -6.47 4.13
C TRP A 354 19.57 -5.11 4.74
N PRO A 355 18.88 -4.21 4.00
CA PRO A 355 18.28 -3.07 4.65
C PRO A 355 16.99 -3.47 5.40
N ILE A 356 17.06 -3.32 6.72
CA ILE A 356 16.01 -2.83 7.64
C ILE A 356 14.71 -3.66 7.65
N CYS A 357 14.47 -4.40 8.76
CA CYS A 357 13.24 -5.15 9.12
C CYS A 357 12.99 -6.50 8.39
N PRO A 358 13.02 -7.65 9.08
CA PRO A 358 12.70 -8.95 8.49
C PRO A 358 11.21 -9.03 8.09
N TYR A 359 10.96 -9.61 6.91
CA TYR A 359 9.62 -10.00 6.47
C TYR A 359 9.43 -11.49 6.76
N VAL A 360 8.48 -11.83 7.63
CA VAL A 360 8.22 -13.21 8.06
C VAL A 360 6.98 -13.73 7.33
N ALA A 361 7.14 -14.85 6.64
CA ALA A 361 6.05 -15.49 5.90
C ALA A 361 5.25 -16.45 6.77
N CYS A 362 4.15 -16.97 6.22
CA CYS A 362 3.25 -17.88 6.91
C CYS A 362 3.88 -19.21 7.38
N ASN A 363 5.04 -19.57 6.83
CA ASN A 363 5.84 -20.71 7.26
C ASN A 363 6.83 -20.36 8.41
N CYS A 364 6.68 -19.18 9.02
CA CYS A 364 7.54 -18.65 10.08
C CYS A 364 9.03 -18.48 9.68
N LYS A 365 9.32 -18.39 8.38
CA LYS A 365 10.66 -18.10 7.86
C LYS A 365 10.74 -16.67 7.32
N THR A 366 11.93 -16.09 7.41
CA THR A 366 12.23 -14.81 6.77
C THR A 366 12.27 -14.98 5.25
N MET A 367 11.57 -14.10 4.53
CA MET A 367 11.54 -14.09 3.07
C MET A 367 12.16 -12.82 2.48
N ILE A 368 12.64 -12.97 1.25
CA ILE A 368 13.13 -11.87 0.44
C ILE A 368 11.94 -11.03 -0.01
N ARG A 369 12.04 -9.72 0.20
CA ARG A 369 11.03 -8.73 -0.23
C ARG A 369 11.18 -8.40 -1.71
N SER A 370 10.17 -7.76 -2.28
CA SER A 370 10.25 -7.25 -3.66
C SER A 370 11.40 -6.24 -3.81
N LYS A 371 11.93 -6.11 -5.03
CA LYS A 371 12.99 -5.12 -5.33
C LYS A 371 12.55 -3.70 -4.96
N GLU A 372 11.29 -3.38 -5.23
CA GLU A 372 10.71 -2.09 -4.86
C GLU A 372 10.70 -1.89 -3.35
N ALA A 373 10.28 -2.90 -2.58
CA ALA A 373 10.25 -2.83 -1.12
C ALA A 373 11.65 -2.76 -0.48
N GLN A 374 12.71 -3.08 -1.24
CA GLN A 374 14.11 -2.92 -0.83
C GLN A 374 14.69 -1.56 -1.24
N ASN A 375 13.97 -0.76 -2.03
CA ASN A 375 14.45 0.53 -2.50
C ASN A 375 14.42 1.58 -1.37
N LEU A 376 15.61 1.85 -0.81
CA LEU A 376 15.79 2.81 0.28
C LEU A 376 15.45 4.25 -0.10
N GLU A 377 15.67 4.64 -1.36
CA GLU A 377 15.37 6.00 -1.81
C GLU A 377 13.86 6.22 -1.86
N VAL A 378 13.12 5.29 -2.46
CA VAL A 378 11.65 5.28 -2.47
C VAL A 378 11.10 5.21 -1.04
N SER A 379 11.66 4.35 -0.19
CA SER A 379 11.22 4.25 1.21
C SER A 379 11.40 5.56 1.98
N ARG A 380 12.52 6.26 1.83
CA ARG A 380 12.74 7.58 2.45
C ARG A 380 11.78 8.64 1.89
N PHE A 381 11.56 8.64 0.58
CA PHE A 381 10.62 9.55 -0.06
C PHE A 381 9.20 9.35 0.48
N VAL A 382 8.75 8.09 0.53
CA VAL A 382 7.44 7.72 1.07
C VAL A 382 7.33 8.14 2.54
N TRP A 383 8.35 7.86 3.36
CA TRP A 383 8.33 8.24 4.77
C TRP A 383 8.25 9.76 4.98
N LYS A 384 9.08 10.52 4.25
CA LYS A 384 9.04 11.98 4.29
C LYS A 384 7.66 12.53 3.92
N THR A 385 7.13 12.06 2.80
CA THR A 385 5.80 12.47 2.32
C THR A 385 4.72 12.06 3.32
N THR A 386 4.86 10.90 3.96
CA THR A 386 3.93 10.45 5.00
C THR A 386 3.91 11.44 6.14
N LEU A 387 5.07 11.80 6.71
CA LEU A 387 5.17 12.76 7.81
C LEU A 387 4.55 14.10 7.44
N ASP A 388 4.87 14.64 6.26
CA ASP A 388 4.29 15.88 5.76
C ASP A 388 2.75 15.77 5.63
N THR A 389 2.25 14.63 5.15
CA THR A 389 0.80 14.34 4.96
C THR A 389 0.03 14.25 6.27
N ILE A 390 0.63 13.63 7.30
CA ILE A 390 0.01 13.51 8.63
C ILE A 390 0.33 14.70 9.54
N GLY A 391 0.97 15.75 9.04
CA GLY A 391 1.24 16.99 9.79
C GLY A 391 2.37 16.91 10.82
N PHE A 392 3.32 15.97 10.66
CA PHE A 392 4.49 15.85 11.52
C PHE A 392 5.75 16.44 10.86
N PRO A 393 6.66 17.06 11.62
CA PRO A 393 7.94 17.50 11.07
C PRO A 393 8.84 16.30 10.71
N ASN A 394 9.81 16.51 9.83
CA ASN A 394 10.69 15.44 9.35
C ASN A 394 11.56 14.79 10.44
N ASP A 395 11.80 15.50 11.55
CA ASP A 395 12.53 15.02 12.73
C ASP A 395 11.59 14.50 13.84
N ALA A 396 10.31 14.30 13.55
CA ALA A 396 9.29 13.91 14.53
C ALA A 396 9.67 12.66 15.34
N VAL A 397 10.24 11.65 14.69
CA VAL A 397 10.64 10.40 15.36
C VAL A 397 11.72 10.69 16.41
N ASP A 398 12.75 11.45 16.06
CA ASP A 398 13.85 11.79 16.97
C ASP A 398 13.36 12.63 18.14
N LEU A 399 12.48 13.60 17.86
CA LEU A 399 11.84 14.42 18.88
C LEU A 399 11.00 13.57 19.86
N LEU A 400 10.15 12.68 19.35
CA LEU A 400 9.33 11.77 20.17
C LEU A 400 10.18 10.81 20.99
N LEU A 401 11.25 10.25 20.41
CA LEU A 401 12.19 9.37 21.10
C LEU A 401 12.98 10.12 22.18
N SER A 402 13.33 11.38 21.97
CA SER A 402 13.96 12.25 22.96
C SER A 402 13.03 12.63 24.13
N GLY A 403 11.74 12.29 24.05
CA GLY A 403 10.74 12.58 25.07
C GLY A 403 10.09 13.96 24.93
N LYS A 404 10.32 14.67 23.81
CA LYS A 404 9.59 15.90 23.51
C LYS A 404 8.16 15.54 23.11
N LYS A 405 7.20 16.30 23.64
CA LYS A 405 5.79 16.19 23.23
C LYS A 405 5.63 16.93 21.91
N ILE A 406 5.20 16.22 20.88
CA ILE A 406 4.67 16.81 19.65
C ILE A 406 3.16 16.64 19.74
N GLN A 407 2.42 17.75 19.71
CA GLN A 407 0.98 17.68 19.53
C GLN A 407 0.71 17.49 18.04
N TRP A 408 -0.06 16.44 17.72
CA TRP A 408 -0.61 16.28 16.39
C TRP A 408 -1.66 17.38 16.17
N GLN A 409 -1.58 18.06 15.03
CA GLN A 409 -2.36 19.26 14.71
C GLN A 409 -3.76 18.94 14.19
#